data_AF-A0A1Y2KWN8-F1
#
_entry.id   AF-A0A1Y2KWN8-F1
#
_cell.length_a   1.000
_cell.length_b   1.000
_cell.length_c   1.000
_cell.angle_alpha   90.00
_cell.angle_beta   90.00
_cell.angle_gamma   90.00
#
_symmetry.space_group_name_H-M   'P 1'
#
loop_
_entity.id
_entity.type
_entity.pdbx_description
1 polymer ?
#
loop_
_entity_poly.entity_id
_entity_poly.type
_entity_poly.pdbx_seq_one_letter_code
_entity_poly.pdbx_strand_id
1 'polypeptide(L)'
;MTIDWWTLGLQAANVLILMWLLSRVFWRPVAGAIAKRKETVQAMLDVAKTTQENADTALVEVTKIREDIAAERDAILSAAREDADKAGKAALDEAHKKIEKNNAAAQLSLAHDTDVVRKKTAAQAAELSTEIAAKLLGSLNKSTVQTAFLDALVNAIKNMSAKDRATLAESTEGINLVSAADLEDADKELITKAVTRELGNNSGIHFATDPDLIAGLEIRTAHFTLHNSWQSDLARILREMKDAI
;
A
#
# COMPACT_ATOMS: atom_id res chain seq x y z
N MET A 1 -84.27 51.41 110.39
CA MET A 1 -83.37 50.64 109.51
C MET A 1 -81.99 51.23 109.62
N THR A 2 -81.15 50.70 110.50
CA THR A 2 -79.79 51.20 110.75
C THR A 2 -78.88 50.67 109.66
N ILE A 3 -78.25 51.58 108.92
CA ILE A 3 -77.17 51.21 108.01
C ILE A 3 -75.94 50.98 108.89
N ASP A 4 -75.54 49.71 109.03
CA ASP A 4 -74.32 49.34 109.73
C ASP A 4 -73.10 49.66 108.85
N TRP A 5 -72.65 50.92 108.89
CA TRP A 5 -71.46 51.40 108.18
C TRP A 5 -70.20 50.54 108.39
N TRP A 6 -70.13 49.85 109.53
CA TRP A 6 -69.10 48.86 109.82
C TRP A 6 -69.19 47.60 108.94
N THR A 7 -70.40 47.05 108.74
CA THR A 7 -70.61 45.93 107.81
C THR A 7 -70.35 46.32 106.36
N LEU A 8 -70.69 47.55 105.97
CA LEU A 8 -70.41 48.06 104.61
C LEU A 8 -68.89 48.14 104.35
N GLY A 9 -68.11 48.64 105.32
CA GLY A 9 -66.65 48.71 105.23
C GLY A 9 -65.99 47.31 105.16
N LEU A 10 -66.45 46.37 105.99
CA LEU A 10 -65.96 44.98 105.96
C LEU A 10 -66.35 44.24 104.68
N GLN A 11 -67.55 44.47 104.14
CA GLN A 11 -67.96 43.92 102.84
C GLN A 11 -67.12 44.50 101.68
N ALA A 12 -66.84 45.81 101.68
CA ALA A 12 -65.98 46.43 100.69
C ALA A 12 -64.54 45.87 100.75
N ALA A 13 -63.99 45.70 101.96
CA ALA A 13 -62.69 45.07 102.16
C ALA A 13 -62.67 43.61 101.66
N ASN A 14 -63.73 42.83 101.92
CA ASN A 14 -63.85 41.46 101.44
C ASN A 14 -63.90 41.39 99.90
N VAL A 15 -64.65 42.27 99.24
CA VAL A 15 -64.70 42.36 97.78
C VAL A 15 -63.35 42.77 97.21
N LEU A 16 -62.64 43.72 97.83
CA LEU A 16 -61.30 44.14 97.38
C LEU A 16 -60.28 43.02 97.51
N ILE A 17 -60.29 42.29 98.63
CA ILE A 17 -59.43 41.11 98.84
C ILE A 17 -59.77 40.04 97.80
N LEU A 18 -61.05 39.77 97.55
CA LEU A 18 -61.49 38.79 96.56
C LEU A 18 -61.08 39.20 95.15
N MET A 19 -61.23 40.48 94.78
CA MET A 19 -60.86 41.02 93.47
C MET A 19 -59.34 41.01 93.27
N TRP A 20 -58.57 41.29 94.33
CA TRP A 20 -57.11 41.13 94.33
C TRP A 20 -56.70 39.67 94.16
N LEU A 21 -57.32 38.75 94.89
CA LEU A 21 -57.06 37.31 94.80
C LEU A 21 -57.41 36.79 93.40
N LEU A 22 -58.57 37.16 92.84
CA LEU A 22 -59.02 36.75 91.51
C LEU A 22 -58.10 37.30 90.42
N SER A 23 -57.70 38.56 90.52
CA SER A 23 -56.76 39.20 89.59
C SER A 23 -55.38 38.52 89.64
N ARG A 24 -54.87 38.22 90.85
CA ARG A 24 -53.53 37.68 91.06
C ARG A 24 -53.43 36.18 90.77
N VAL A 25 -54.44 35.40 91.19
CA VAL A 25 -54.45 33.93 91.16
C VAL A 25 -55.10 33.39 89.90
N PHE A 26 -56.06 34.09 89.29
CA PHE A 26 -56.76 33.60 88.09
C PHE A 26 -56.34 34.36 86.83
N TRP A 27 -56.38 35.69 86.84
CA TRP A 27 -56.18 36.47 85.61
C TRP A 27 -54.74 36.47 85.12
N ARG A 28 -53.76 36.64 86.02
CA ARG A 28 -52.33 36.61 85.67
C ARG A 28 -51.86 35.27 85.05
N PRO A 29 -52.15 34.09 85.63
CA PRO A 29 -51.74 32.83 85.00
C PRO A 29 -52.50 32.54 83.70
N VAL A 30 -53.78 32.90 83.58
CA VAL A 30 -54.54 32.73 82.33
C VAL A 30 -53.98 33.64 81.22
N ALA A 31 -53.72 34.92 81.51
CA ALA A 31 -53.09 35.83 80.56
C ALA A 31 -51.69 35.35 80.15
N GLY A 32 -50.90 34.83 81.10
CA GLY A 32 -49.59 34.23 80.82
C GLY A 32 -49.67 32.99 79.93
N ALA A 33 -50.65 32.11 80.15
CA ALA A 33 -50.87 30.92 79.32
C ALA A 33 -51.30 31.28 77.88
N ILE A 34 -52.17 32.28 77.72
CA ILE A 34 -52.57 32.80 76.40
C ILE A 34 -51.38 33.46 75.69
N ALA A 35 -50.59 34.27 76.39
CA ALA A 35 -49.39 34.90 75.83
C ALA A 35 -48.37 33.85 75.37
N LYS A 36 -48.08 32.84 76.20
CA LYS A 36 -47.18 31.73 75.86
C LYS A 36 -47.68 30.94 74.65
N ARG A 37 -48.99 30.64 74.59
CA ARG A 37 -49.59 29.97 73.43
C ARG A 37 -49.48 30.81 72.16
N LYS A 38 -49.73 32.12 72.26
CA LYS A 38 -49.55 33.05 71.13
C LYS A 38 -48.10 33.07 70.64
N GLU A 39 -47.15 33.11 71.56
CA GLU A 39 -45.71 33.06 71.24
C GLU A 39 -45.31 31.75 70.57
N THR A 40 -45.76 30.60 71.08
CA THR A 40 -45.49 29.29 70.45
C THR A 40 -46.10 29.19 69.05
N VAL A 41 -47.35 29.66 68.87
CA VAL A 41 -48.00 29.67 67.54
C VAL A 41 -47.28 30.61 66.59
N GLN A 42 -46.88 31.79 67.04
CA GLN A 42 -46.11 32.73 66.22
C GLN A 42 -44.76 32.13 65.82
N ALA A 43 -44.01 31.54 66.76
CA ALA A 43 -42.75 30.87 66.48
C ALA A 43 -42.91 29.70 65.49
N MET A 44 -44.00 28.92 65.59
CA MET A 44 -44.30 27.87 64.61
C MET A 44 -44.60 28.43 63.22
N LEU A 45 -45.36 29.53 63.12
CA LEU A 45 -45.65 30.20 61.86
C LEU A 45 -44.39 30.80 61.23
N ASP A 46 -43.52 31.41 62.03
CA ASP A 46 -42.26 31.99 61.57
C ASP A 46 -41.33 30.90 61.04
N VAL A 47 -41.18 29.78 61.77
CA VAL A 47 -40.42 28.61 61.31
C VAL A 47 -41.00 28.01 60.02
N ALA A 48 -42.33 27.87 59.93
CA ALA A 48 -42.98 27.37 58.72
C ALA A 48 -42.72 28.29 57.52
N LYS A 49 -42.81 29.61 57.73
CA LYS A 49 -42.54 30.62 56.70
C LYS A 49 -41.08 30.56 56.24
N THR A 50 -40.11 30.55 57.16
CA THR A 50 -38.69 30.41 56.79
C THR A 50 -38.39 29.09 56.09
N THR A 51 -39.03 27.99 56.52
CA THR A 51 -38.89 26.69 55.85
C THR A 51 -39.43 26.73 54.43
N GLN A 52 -40.58 27.40 54.21
CA GLN A 52 -41.16 27.59 52.89
C GLN A 52 -40.26 28.46 52.00
N GLU A 53 -39.77 29.59 52.50
CA GLU A 53 -38.85 30.47 51.76
C GLU A 53 -37.54 29.75 51.36
N ASN A 54 -37.00 28.92 52.27
CA ASN A 54 -35.83 28.10 51.98
C ASN A 54 -36.13 27.02 50.92
N ALA A 55 -37.31 26.38 50.99
CA ALA A 55 -37.72 25.38 50.01
C ALA A 55 -37.94 26.01 48.62
N ASP A 56 -38.57 27.18 48.55
CA ASP A 56 -38.76 27.93 47.30
C ASP A 56 -37.42 28.35 46.69
N THR A 57 -36.48 28.82 47.52
CA THR A 57 -35.12 29.17 47.09
C THR A 57 -34.38 27.94 46.53
N ALA A 58 -34.44 26.80 47.24
CA ALA A 58 -33.83 25.56 46.79
C ALA A 58 -34.47 25.04 45.49
N LEU A 59 -35.78 25.21 45.29
CA LEU A 59 -36.45 24.85 44.04
C LEU A 59 -35.97 25.70 42.86
N VAL A 60 -35.80 27.01 43.05
CA VAL A 60 -35.24 27.89 42.02
C VAL A 60 -33.82 27.49 41.68
N GLU A 61 -32.97 27.21 42.68
CA GLU A 61 -31.59 26.77 42.47
C GLU A 61 -31.51 25.43 41.73
N VAL A 62 -32.29 24.42 42.14
CA VAL A 62 -32.34 23.11 41.46
C VAL A 62 -32.85 23.25 40.03
N THR A 63 -33.83 24.12 39.78
CA THR A 63 -34.36 24.34 38.43
C THR A 63 -33.27 24.95 37.54
N LYS A 64 -32.56 25.98 38.04
CA LYS A 64 -31.45 26.60 37.32
C LYS A 64 -30.33 25.60 37.04
N ILE A 65 -29.90 24.81 38.03
CA ILE A 65 -28.87 23.78 37.84
C ILE A 65 -29.30 22.76 36.78
N ARG A 66 -30.57 22.36 36.74
CA ARG A 66 -31.08 21.45 35.71
C ARG A 66 -31.04 22.06 34.32
N GLU A 67 -31.38 23.34 34.18
CA GLU A 67 -31.29 24.07 32.91
C GLU A 67 -29.82 24.19 32.46
N ASP A 68 -28.91 24.52 33.37
CA ASP A 68 -27.47 24.62 33.08
C ASP A 68 -26.89 23.26 32.65
N ILE A 69 -27.25 22.16 33.34
CA ILE A 69 -26.85 20.79 32.97
C ILE A 69 -27.41 20.40 31.61
N ALA A 70 -28.66 20.77 31.30
CA ALA A 70 -29.26 20.47 30.00
C ALA A 70 -28.53 21.21 28.87
N ALA A 71 -28.22 22.50 29.07
CA ALA A 71 -27.47 23.29 28.10
C ALA A 71 -26.04 22.77 27.89
N GLU A 72 -25.33 22.40 28.97
CA GLU A 72 -24.00 21.83 28.90
C GLU A 72 -24.01 20.47 28.18
N ARG A 73 -24.98 19.62 28.49
CA ARG A 73 -25.18 18.33 27.80
C ARG A 73 -25.37 18.53 26.31
N ASP A 74 -26.23 19.46 25.90
CA ASP A 74 -26.50 19.71 24.49
C ASP A 74 -25.26 20.28 23.77
N ALA A 75 -24.50 21.15 24.43
CA ALA A 75 -23.23 21.67 23.91
C ALA A 75 -22.19 20.54 23.71
N ILE A 76 -22.02 19.67 24.71
CA ILE A 76 -21.10 18.51 24.63
C ILE A 76 -21.52 17.57 23.51
N LEU A 77 -22.82 17.27 23.39
CA LEU A 77 -23.33 16.39 22.33
C LEU A 77 -23.16 17.00 20.94
N SER A 78 -23.32 18.33 20.80
CA SER A 78 -23.07 19.02 19.53
C SER A 78 -21.59 18.96 19.15
N ALA A 79 -20.69 19.28 20.09
CA ALA A 79 -19.25 19.21 19.86
C ALA A 79 -18.79 17.78 19.50
N ALA A 80 -19.29 16.76 20.22
CA ALA A 80 -18.98 15.37 19.93
C ALA A 80 -19.46 14.94 18.54
N ARG A 81 -20.62 15.44 18.07
CA ARG A 81 -21.11 15.18 16.70
C ARG A 81 -20.22 15.84 15.66
N GLU A 82 -19.84 17.11 15.86
CA GLU A 82 -18.94 17.82 14.94
C GLU A 82 -17.57 17.15 14.85
N ASP A 83 -17.02 16.69 15.97
CA ASP A 83 -15.74 16.00 16.00
C ASP A 83 -15.82 14.62 15.36
N ALA A 84 -16.92 13.88 15.58
CA ALA A 84 -17.17 12.62 14.88
C ALA A 84 -17.29 12.82 13.36
N ASP A 85 -17.98 13.87 12.91
CA ASP A 85 -18.10 14.20 11.49
C ASP A 85 -16.76 14.59 10.87
N LYS A 86 -15.95 15.38 11.58
CA LYS A 86 -14.58 15.74 11.14
C LYS A 86 -13.68 14.51 11.06
N ALA A 87 -13.71 13.65 12.07
CA ALA A 87 -12.94 12.41 12.10
C ALA A 87 -13.37 11.46 10.97
N GLY A 88 -14.69 11.34 10.72
CA GLY A 88 -15.25 10.56 9.62
C GLY A 88 -14.80 11.06 8.25
N LYS A 89 -14.86 12.38 8.01
CA LYS A 89 -14.35 12.99 6.77
C LYS A 89 -12.85 12.77 6.58
N ALA A 90 -12.05 13.00 7.63
CA ALA A 90 -10.61 12.78 7.57
C ALA A 90 -10.25 11.31 7.25
N ALA A 91 -10.96 10.35 7.87
CA ALA A 91 -10.78 8.92 7.61
C ALA A 91 -11.15 8.54 6.16
N LEU A 92 -12.23 9.11 5.62
CA LEU A 92 -12.62 8.90 4.21
C LEU A 92 -11.59 9.48 3.24
N ASP A 93 -11.10 10.71 3.51
CA ASP A 93 -10.07 11.35 2.68
C ASP A 93 -8.75 10.56 2.71
N GLU A 94 -8.35 10.03 3.87
CA GLU A 94 -7.18 9.16 3.98
C GLU A 94 -7.38 7.84 3.23
N ALA A 95 -8.56 7.22 3.34
CA ALA A 95 -8.90 6.01 2.61
C ALA A 95 -8.84 6.23 1.09
N HIS A 96 -9.40 7.34 0.59
CA HIS A 96 -9.32 7.70 -0.83
C HIS A 96 -7.87 7.89 -1.30
N LYS A 97 -7.05 8.65 -0.55
CA LYS A 97 -5.61 8.82 -0.87
C LYS A 97 -4.87 7.48 -0.91
N LYS A 98 -5.19 6.55 0.00
CA LYS A 98 -4.58 5.22 0.02
C LYS A 98 -5.02 4.38 -1.18
N ILE A 99 -6.30 4.45 -1.56
CA ILE A 99 -6.82 3.80 -2.78
C ILE A 99 -6.13 4.34 -4.02
N GLU A 100 -6.04 5.66 -4.18
CA GLU A 100 -5.36 6.29 -5.32
C GLU A 100 -3.89 5.88 -5.41
N LYS A 101 -3.17 5.91 -4.29
CA LYS A 101 -1.77 5.48 -4.23
C LYS A 101 -1.62 4.01 -4.61
N ASN A 102 -2.49 3.14 -4.10
CA ASN A 102 -2.46 1.71 -4.42
C ASN A 102 -2.80 1.45 -5.88
N ASN A 103 -3.77 2.17 -6.45
CA ASN A 103 -4.15 2.06 -7.86
C ASN A 103 -3.00 2.51 -8.78
N ALA A 104 -2.34 3.64 -8.46
CA ALA A 104 -1.19 4.11 -9.22
C ALA A 104 -0.02 3.10 -9.16
N ALA A 105 0.26 2.55 -7.99
CA ALA A 105 1.28 1.51 -7.83
C ALA A 105 0.93 0.23 -8.61
N ALA A 106 -0.34 -0.20 -8.57
CA ALA A 106 -0.82 -1.36 -9.31
C ALA A 106 -0.72 -1.15 -10.83
N GLN A 107 -1.05 0.05 -11.34
CA GLN A 107 -0.91 0.38 -12.76
C GLN A 107 0.55 0.36 -13.22
N LEU A 108 1.48 0.89 -12.41
CA LEU A 108 2.91 0.84 -12.71
C LEU A 108 3.44 -0.61 -12.72
N SER A 109 3.04 -1.42 -11.73
CA SER A 109 3.39 -2.84 -11.69
C SER A 109 2.84 -3.58 -12.91
N LEU A 110 1.58 -3.35 -13.26
CA LEU A 110 0.96 -3.99 -14.42
C LEU A 110 1.65 -3.61 -15.73
N ALA A 111 2.04 -2.35 -15.90
CA ALA A 111 2.77 -1.90 -17.08
C ALA A 111 4.16 -2.56 -17.18
N HIS A 112 4.88 -2.63 -16.06
CA HIS A 112 6.15 -3.33 -15.97
C HIS A 112 6.01 -4.83 -16.29
N ASP A 113 5.06 -5.50 -15.64
CA ASP A 113 4.85 -6.94 -15.82
C ASP A 113 4.41 -7.26 -17.25
N THR A 114 3.61 -6.39 -17.86
CA THR A 114 3.23 -6.50 -19.28
C THR A 114 4.45 -6.37 -20.18
N ASP A 115 5.36 -5.43 -19.94
CA ASP A 115 6.60 -5.30 -20.73
C ASP A 115 7.51 -6.52 -20.56
N VAL A 116 7.68 -7.03 -19.34
CA VAL A 116 8.46 -8.24 -19.06
C VAL A 116 7.87 -9.45 -19.78
N VAL A 117 6.55 -9.66 -19.69
CA VAL A 117 5.88 -10.76 -20.40
C VAL A 117 6.01 -10.60 -21.91
N ARG A 118 5.85 -9.38 -22.44
CA ARG A 118 6.01 -9.08 -23.88
C ARG A 118 7.41 -9.43 -24.36
N LYS A 119 8.46 -8.96 -23.65
CA LYS A 119 9.86 -9.25 -23.98
C LYS A 119 10.17 -10.74 -23.91
N LYS A 120 9.74 -11.42 -22.86
CA LYS A 120 9.89 -12.87 -22.74
C LYS A 120 9.20 -13.63 -23.88
N THR A 121 7.98 -13.23 -24.23
CA THR A 121 7.23 -13.84 -25.33
C THR A 121 7.92 -13.61 -26.67
N ALA A 122 8.42 -12.39 -26.92
CA ALA A 122 9.15 -12.08 -28.14
C ALA A 122 10.46 -12.87 -28.24
N ALA A 123 11.20 -13.03 -27.13
CA ALA A 123 12.42 -13.84 -27.10
C ALA A 123 12.13 -15.32 -27.37
N GLN A 124 11.07 -15.88 -26.76
CA GLN A 124 10.63 -17.25 -27.03
C GLN A 124 10.17 -17.44 -28.48
N ALA A 125 9.48 -16.45 -29.05
CA ALA A 125 9.08 -16.48 -30.45
C ALA A 125 10.29 -16.45 -31.38
N ALA A 126 11.30 -15.61 -31.09
CA ALA A 126 12.54 -15.56 -31.84
C ALA A 126 13.31 -16.89 -31.80
N GLU A 127 13.39 -17.52 -30.63
CA GLU A 127 13.98 -18.86 -30.46
C GLU A 127 13.24 -19.91 -31.28
N LEU A 128 11.92 -19.96 -31.18
CA LEU A 128 11.09 -20.90 -31.93
C LEU A 128 11.19 -20.69 -33.45
N SER A 129 11.15 -19.44 -33.91
CA SER A 129 11.33 -19.10 -35.33
C SER A 129 12.70 -19.54 -35.85
N THR A 130 13.75 -19.35 -35.04
CA THR A 130 15.11 -19.79 -35.38
C THR A 130 15.20 -21.31 -35.43
N GLU A 131 14.56 -22.03 -34.50
CA GLU A 131 14.52 -23.49 -34.51
C GLU A 131 13.77 -24.04 -35.74
N ILE A 132 12.63 -23.43 -36.09
CA ILE A 132 11.87 -23.79 -37.30
C ILE A 132 12.72 -23.54 -38.56
N ALA A 133 13.37 -22.38 -38.64
CA ALA A 133 14.26 -22.05 -39.75
C ALA A 133 15.42 -23.05 -39.84
N ALA A 134 16.05 -23.40 -38.71
CA ALA A 134 17.12 -24.40 -38.66
C ALA A 134 16.68 -25.76 -39.21
N LYS A 135 15.50 -26.25 -38.80
CA LYS A 135 14.94 -27.52 -39.29
C LYS A 135 14.64 -27.49 -40.79
N LEU A 136 14.04 -26.40 -41.28
CA LEU A 136 13.74 -26.23 -42.70
C LEU A 136 15.04 -26.16 -43.52
N LEU A 137 16.00 -25.35 -43.10
CA LEU A 137 17.30 -25.20 -43.76
C LEU A 137 18.07 -26.53 -43.77
N GLY A 138 18.07 -27.29 -42.66
CA GLY A 138 18.69 -28.62 -42.61
C GLY A 138 18.15 -29.58 -43.67
N SER A 139 16.83 -29.53 -43.95
CA SER A 139 16.21 -30.35 -45.02
C SER A 139 16.64 -29.96 -46.44
N LEU A 140 17.22 -28.77 -46.61
CA LEU A 140 17.66 -28.21 -47.89
C LEU A 140 19.16 -28.40 -48.15
N ASN A 141 19.93 -28.95 -47.20
CA ASN A 141 21.37 -29.18 -47.34
C ASN A 141 21.67 -30.23 -48.43
N LYS A 142 21.81 -29.75 -49.67
CA LYS A 142 22.13 -30.53 -50.88
C LYS A 142 23.43 -30.01 -51.51
N SER A 143 23.99 -30.73 -52.47
CA SER A 143 25.23 -30.36 -53.18
C SER A 143 25.28 -28.90 -53.64
N THR A 144 24.19 -28.34 -54.19
CA THR A 144 24.13 -26.92 -54.62
C THR A 144 24.38 -25.93 -53.48
N VAL A 145 23.89 -26.23 -52.28
CA VAL A 145 24.11 -25.38 -51.09
C VAL A 145 25.57 -25.44 -50.66
N GLN A 146 26.19 -26.62 -50.72
CA GLN A 146 27.62 -26.78 -50.40
C GLN A 146 28.51 -25.96 -51.35
N THR A 147 28.23 -25.98 -52.65
CA THR A 147 28.96 -25.14 -53.63
C THR A 147 28.83 -23.65 -53.29
N ALA A 148 27.62 -23.18 -52.98
CA ALA A 148 27.40 -21.78 -52.63
C ALA A 148 28.16 -21.36 -51.35
N PHE A 149 28.22 -22.22 -50.34
CA PHE A 149 29.01 -21.97 -49.14
C PHE A 149 30.52 -21.98 -49.39
N LEU A 150 31.01 -22.83 -50.30
CA LEU A 150 32.41 -22.79 -50.70
C LEU A 150 32.76 -21.47 -51.39
N ASP A 151 31.93 -21.01 -52.33
CA ASP A 151 32.12 -19.72 -52.99
C ASP A 151 32.10 -18.56 -51.98
N ALA A 152 31.15 -18.59 -51.03
CA ALA A 152 31.08 -17.63 -49.94
C ALA A 152 32.33 -17.65 -49.05
N LEU A 153 32.84 -18.83 -48.70
CA LEU A 153 34.06 -19.00 -47.91
C LEU A 153 35.28 -18.42 -48.62
N VAL A 154 35.47 -18.77 -49.90
CA VAL A 154 36.56 -18.26 -50.74
C VAL A 154 36.50 -16.74 -50.85
N ASN A 155 35.31 -16.18 -51.04
CA ASN A 155 35.11 -14.73 -51.07
C ASN A 155 35.38 -14.06 -49.72
N ALA A 156 35.01 -14.71 -48.60
CA ALA A 156 35.32 -14.21 -47.26
C ALA A 156 36.84 -14.18 -47.00
N ILE A 157 37.58 -15.21 -47.45
CA ILE A 157 39.06 -15.25 -47.38
C ILE A 157 39.70 -14.16 -48.25
N LYS A 158 39.12 -13.88 -49.42
CA LYS A 158 39.59 -12.78 -50.29
C LYS A 158 39.39 -11.40 -49.69
N ASN A 159 38.28 -11.20 -48.96
CA ASN A 159 37.88 -9.90 -48.46
C ASN A 159 38.32 -9.61 -47.02
N MET A 160 38.81 -10.60 -46.28
CA MET A 160 39.38 -10.37 -44.93
C MET A 160 40.67 -9.56 -44.96
N SER A 161 41.00 -8.95 -43.83
CA SER A 161 42.22 -8.13 -43.69
C SER A 161 43.48 -8.96 -43.89
N ALA A 162 44.56 -8.31 -44.34
CA ALA A 162 45.87 -8.98 -44.51
C ALA A 162 46.38 -9.60 -43.19
N LYS A 163 46.06 -8.98 -42.06
CA LYS A 163 46.41 -9.47 -40.71
C LYS A 163 45.66 -10.76 -40.38
N ASP A 164 44.35 -10.81 -40.63
CA ASP A 164 43.54 -12.00 -40.33
C ASP A 164 43.91 -13.15 -41.26
N ARG A 165 44.21 -12.85 -42.54
CA ARG A 165 44.68 -13.85 -43.50
C ARG A 165 46.04 -14.43 -43.09
N ALA A 166 46.99 -13.58 -42.65
CA ALA A 166 48.28 -14.04 -42.14
C ALA A 166 48.11 -14.90 -40.88
N THR A 167 47.21 -14.53 -39.98
CA THR A 167 46.90 -15.31 -38.77
C THR A 167 46.38 -16.71 -39.11
N LEU A 168 45.52 -16.81 -40.13
CA LEU A 168 45.02 -18.08 -40.67
C LEU A 168 46.13 -18.92 -41.31
N ALA A 169 46.99 -18.27 -42.10
CA ALA A 169 48.08 -18.90 -42.83
C ALA A 169 49.17 -19.43 -41.89
N GLU A 170 49.55 -18.67 -40.85
CA GLU A 170 50.66 -19.01 -39.95
C GLU A 170 50.27 -20.00 -38.83
N SER A 171 49.07 -20.59 -38.88
CA SER A 171 48.60 -21.57 -37.89
C SER A 171 49.49 -22.82 -37.88
N THR A 172 50.28 -22.98 -36.82
CA THR A 172 51.24 -24.09 -36.66
C THR A 172 50.59 -25.46 -36.45
N GLU A 173 49.36 -25.49 -35.96
CA GLU A 173 48.57 -26.71 -35.76
C GLU A 173 47.74 -27.09 -37.00
N GLY A 174 47.89 -26.34 -38.10
CA GLY A 174 47.08 -26.51 -39.29
C GLY A 174 45.71 -25.84 -39.19
N ILE A 175 44.87 -26.12 -40.18
CA ILE A 175 43.54 -25.53 -40.33
C ILE A 175 42.50 -26.65 -40.23
N ASN A 176 41.55 -26.53 -39.29
CA ASN A 176 40.41 -27.44 -39.22
C ASN A 176 39.27 -26.86 -40.06
N LEU A 177 38.98 -27.52 -41.18
CA LEU A 177 37.83 -27.21 -42.00
C LEU A 177 36.64 -28.07 -41.55
N VAL A 178 35.61 -27.41 -41.07
CA VAL A 178 34.45 -28.06 -40.46
C VAL A 178 33.25 -27.95 -41.40
N SER A 179 32.67 -29.09 -41.77
CA SER A 179 31.48 -29.18 -42.64
C SER A 179 30.29 -29.80 -41.91
N ALA A 180 29.07 -29.47 -42.37
CA ALA A 180 27.84 -30.00 -41.77
C ALA A 180 27.60 -31.50 -42.02
N ALA A 181 28.21 -32.05 -43.07
CA ALA A 181 28.15 -33.47 -43.42
C ALA A 181 29.54 -33.96 -43.81
N ASP A 182 29.76 -35.27 -43.79
CA ASP A 182 31.00 -35.83 -44.32
C ASP A 182 31.09 -35.55 -45.82
N LEU A 183 32.26 -35.06 -46.24
CA LEU A 183 32.52 -34.65 -47.61
C LEU A 183 33.14 -35.81 -48.38
N GLU A 184 32.76 -35.97 -49.64
CA GLU A 184 33.41 -36.93 -50.52
C GLU A 184 34.86 -36.50 -50.80
N ASP A 185 35.73 -37.45 -51.14
CA ASP A 185 37.15 -37.17 -51.38
C ASP A 185 37.37 -36.16 -52.52
N ALA A 186 36.50 -36.18 -53.53
CA ALA A 186 36.52 -35.20 -54.62
C ALA A 186 36.24 -33.77 -54.13
N ASP A 187 35.29 -33.60 -53.22
CA ASP A 187 34.96 -32.30 -52.63
C ASP A 187 36.04 -31.84 -51.66
N LYS A 188 36.61 -32.75 -50.86
CA LYS A 188 37.76 -32.48 -49.99
C LYS A 188 38.95 -31.95 -50.80
N GLU A 189 39.25 -32.56 -51.95
CA GLU A 189 40.32 -32.10 -52.84
C GLU A 189 40.03 -30.73 -53.47
N LEU A 190 38.78 -30.51 -53.92
CA LEU A 190 38.34 -29.25 -54.51
C LEU A 190 38.42 -28.10 -53.51
N ILE A 191 37.88 -28.29 -52.30
CA ILE A 191 37.89 -27.31 -51.22
C ILE A 191 39.33 -27.00 -50.80
N THR A 192 40.17 -28.04 -50.63
CA THR A 192 41.59 -27.88 -50.28
C THR A 192 42.30 -27.00 -51.31
N LYS A 193 42.12 -27.27 -52.61
CA LYS A 193 42.71 -26.46 -53.69
C LYS A 193 42.21 -25.01 -53.67
N ALA A 194 40.92 -24.79 -53.44
CA ALA A 194 40.32 -23.46 -53.41
C ALA A 194 40.83 -22.62 -52.21
N VAL A 195 40.85 -23.20 -51.01
CA VAL A 195 41.29 -22.52 -49.78
C VAL A 195 42.81 -22.24 -49.81
N THR A 196 43.62 -23.23 -50.22
CA THR A 196 45.08 -23.10 -50.32
C THR A 196 45.49 -22.00 -51.30
N ARG A 197 44.76 -21.87 -52.42
CA ARG A 197 45.00 -20.82 -53.42
C ARG A 197 44.86 -19.42 -52.84
N GLU A 198 43.85 -19.19 -52.00
CA GLU A 198 43.57 -17.86 -51.44
C GLU A 198 44.43 -17.54 -50.20
N LEU A 199 44.79 -18.56 -49.42
CA LEU A 199 45.68 -18.40 -48.26
C LEU A 199 47.15 -18.28 -48.65
N GLY A 200 47.53 -18.75 -49.85
CA GLY A 200 48.89 -18.62 -50.38
C GLY A 200 49.91 -19.55 -49.72
N ASN A 201 49.47 -20.52 -48.91
CA ASN A 201 50.33 -21.50 -48.26
C ASN A 201 49.65 -22.87 -48.09
N ASN A 202 50.47 -23.93 -48.00
CA ASN A 202 50.02 -25.31 -47.89
C ASN A 202 49.91 -25.76 -46.42
N SER A 203 49.19 -24.96 -45.62
CA SER A 203 48.88 -25.31 -44.24
C SER A 203 48.14 -26.65 -44.21
N GLY A 204 48.51 -27.57 -43.33
CA GLY A 204 47.82 -28.86 -43.24
C GLY A 204 46.33 -28.66 -42.97
N ILE A 205 45.47 -29.05 -43.92
CA ILE A 205 44.02 -28.96 -43.78
C ILE A 205 43.51 -30.29 -43.24
N HIS A 206 42.87 -30.22 -42.08
CA HIS A 206 42.17 -31.34 -41.46
C HIS A 206 40.67 -31.12 -41.63
N PHE A 207 39.95 -32.15 -42.07
CA PHE A 207 38.50 -32.09 -42.20
C PHE A 207 37.84 -32.66 -40.94
N ALA A 208 36.84 -31.95 -40.44
CA ALA A 208 35.98 -32.40 -39.36
C ALA A 208 34.51 -32.22 -39.74
N THR A 209 33.63 -33.03 -39.15
CA THR A 209 32.19 -32.97 -39.39
C THR A 209 31.48 -32.53 -38.13
N ASP A 210 30.62 -31.52 -38.26
CA ASP A 210 29.81 -30.95 -37.18
C ASP A 210 28.38 -30.75 -37.69
N PRO A 211 27.46 -31.71 -37.41
CA PRO A 211 26.07 -31.64 -37.85
C PRO A 211 25.32 -30.40 -37.38
N ASP A 212 25.77 -29.75 -36.30
CA ASP A 212 25.14 -28.57 -35.73
C ASP A 212 25.31 -27.33 -36.63
N LEU A 213 26.18 -27.39 -37.64
CA LEU A 213 26.34 -26.32 -38.64
C LEU A 213 25.12 -26.15 -39.56
N ILE A 214 24.23 -27.16 -39.62
CA ILE A 214 23.06 -27.26 -40.53
C ILE A 214 23.49 -27.40 -41.99
N ALA A 215 24.15 -26.37 -42.53
CA ALA A 215 24.91 -26.40 -43.77
C ALA A 215 25.99 -25.32 -43.72
N GLY A 216 27.10 -25.57 -44.40
CA GLY A 216 28.19 -24.62 -44.54
C GLY A 216 29.57 -25.23 -44.32
N LEU A 217 30.56 -24.36 -44.38
CA LEU A 217 31.98 -24.67 -44.26
C LEU A 217 32.60 -23.60 -43.38
N GLU A 218 33.06 -23.99 -42.20
CA GLU A 218 33.78 -23.10 -41.29
C GLU A 218 35.27 -23.43 -41.28
N ILE A 219 36.10 -22.41 -41.08
CA ILE A 219 37.51 -22.60 -40.78
C ILE A 219 37.71 -22.34 -39.30
N ARG A 220 38.20 -23.32 -38.55
CA ARG A 220 38.54 -23.23 -37.13
C ARG A 220 40.05 -23.45 -36.95
N THR A 221 40.69 -22.55 -36.23
CA THR A 221 42.09 -22.65 -35.78
C THR A 221 42.14 -22.38 -34.27
N ALA A 222 43.31 -22.54 -33.63
CA ALA A 222 43.44 -22.31 -32.19
C ALA A 222 43.05 -20.88 -31.73
N HIS A 223 43.17 -19.89 -32.62
CA HIS A 223 43.00 -18.47 -32.28
C HIS A 223 42.05 -17.71 -33.20
N PHE A 224 41.48 -18.37 -34.21
CA PHE A 224 40.63 -17.72 -35.20
C PHE A 224 39.59 -18.70 -35.76
N THR A 225 38.34 -18.22 -35.86
CA THR A 225 37.26 -18.94 -36.52
C THR A 225 36.61 -18.08 -37.59
N LEU A 226 36.58 -18.58 -38.83
CA LEU A 226 35.78 -18.01 -39.90
C LEU A 226 34.44 -18.74 -39.96
N HIS A 227 33.41 -18.08 -39.49
CA HIS A 227 32.04 -18.58 -39.56
C HIS A 227 31.47 -18.37 -40.97
N ASN A 228 31.00 -19.45 -41.56
CA ASN A 228 30.32 -19.47 -42.85
C ASN A 228 29.39 -20.69 -42.89
N SER A 229 28.39 -20.62 -42.03
CA SER A 229 27.38 -21.66 -41.82
C SER A 229 26.02 -21.05 -41.53
N TRP A 230 24.94 -21.73 -41.91
CA TRP A 230 23.59 -21.28 -41.55
C TRP A 230 23.39 -21.19 -40.04
N GLN A 231 24.00 -22.09 -39.27
CA GLN A 231 23.95 -22.00 -37.81
C GLN A 231 24.54 -20.69 -37.28
N SER A 232 25.68 -20.27 -37.81
CA SER A 232 26.30 -19.00 -37.41
C SER A 232 25.46 -17.78 -37.79
N ASP A 233 24.81 -17.80 -38.96
CA ASP A 233 23.91 -16.74 -39.41
C ASP A 233 22.64 -16.67 -38.56
N LEU A 234 22.02 -17.82 -38.27
CA LEU A 234 20.85 -17.92 -37.39
C LEU A 234 21.17 -17.45 -35.97
N ALA A 235 22.34 -17.83 -35.43
CA ALA A 235 22.79 -17.38 -34.12
C ALA A 235 23.03 -15.86 -34.07
N ARG A 236 23.53 -15.27 -35.17
CA ARG A 236 23.68 -13.81 -35.31
C ARG A 236 22.31 -13.13 -35.32
N ILE A 237 21.39 -13.60 -36.16
CA ILE A 237 20.02 -13.04 -36.26
C ILE A 237 19.29 -13.13 -34.91
N LEU A 238 19.37 -14.28 -34.22
CA LEU A 238 18.75 -14.43 -32.90
C LEU A 238 19.30 -13.43 -31.88
N ARG A 239 20.60 -13.15 -31.92
CA ARG A 239 21.22 -12.15 -31.05
C ARG A 239 20.72 -10.75 -31.35
N GLU A 240 20.72 -10.36 -32.63
CA GLU A 240 20.19 -9.06 -33.08
C GLU A 240 18.72 -8.88 -32.70
N MET A 241 17.91 -9.94 -32.83
CA MET A 241 16.51 -9.92 -32.39
C MET A 241 16.37 -9.78 -30.88
N LYS A 242 17.19 -10.48 -30.08
CA LYS A 242 17.19 -10.37 -28.62
C LYS A 242 17.62 -8.99 -28.14
N ASP A 243 18.58 -8.37 -28.82
CA ASP A 243 19.05 -7.01 -28.49
C ASP A 243 18.00 -5.93 -28.84
N ALA A 244 17.10 -6.22 -29.80
CA ALA A 244 16.03 -5.32 -30.21
C ALA A 244 14.76 -5.40 -29.33
N ILE A 245 14.66 -6.38 -28.42
CA ILE A 245 13.48 -6.67 -27.58
C ILE A 245 13.59 -6.01 -26.20
#